data_AF-A0AAT9H8L6-F1
#
_entry.id   AF-A0AAT9H8L6-F1
#
_cell.length_a   1.000
_cell.length_b   1.000
_cell.length_c   1.000
_cell.angle_alpha   90.00
_cell.angle_beta   90.00
_cell.angle_gamma   90.00
#
_symmetry.space_group_name_H-M   'P 1'
#
loop_
_entity.id
_entity.type
_entity.pdbx_description
1 polymer ?
#
loop_
_entity_poly.entity_id
_entity_poly.type
_entity_poly.pdbx_seq_one_letter_code
_entity_poly.pdbx_strand_id
1 'polypeptide(L)'
;MLTRWHRQRGEKVWYLTGTDEHGQKIMRTAEANGVTPQAWADKLVTEAWEPLWEHLDIANDDFIRTTQKRHTDRVQEFVQDLYDKGEIYKGGYEGPYCVGCEEYKLPGELLDGEGEYTGQKLCPIHKKPVEILSEENYFFKLSEYGEKLIAHYEANPGFIQPESARNEVVNFVRQGLQDLSISRSTFDWGVPVPWDDKHVIYVWVDALLNYATAVGYNENPEKFESTFPADVHLVGKDILRFHAIIWPAMLMAQGLPSRGRSPRTAG
;
A
#
# COMPACT_ATOMS: atom_id res chain seq x y z
N MET A 1 -3.14 21.50 -11.37
CA MET A 1 -2.26 22.69 -11.44
C MET A 1 -0.87 22.36 -11.97
N LEU A 2 -0.07 21.55 -11.27
CA LEU A 2 1.29 21.18 -11.67
C LEU A 2 1.37 20.66 -13.12
N THR A 3 0.51 19.70 -13.46
CA THR A 3 0.46 19.06 -14.79
C THR A 3 0.09 20.06 -15.89
N ARG A 4 -0.89 20.93 -15.65
CA ARG A 4 -1.25 22.02 -16.57
C ARG A 4 -0.10 22.99 -16.81
N TRP A 5 0.67 23.33 -15.78
CA TRP A 5 1.84 24.20 -15.90
C TRP A 5 2.95 23.58 -16.76
N HIS A 6 3.26 22.29 -16.56
CA HIS A 6 4.23 21.57 -17.40
C HIS A 6 3.75 21.44 -18.85
N ARG A 7 2.46 21.12 -19.08
CA ARG A 7 1.88 21.09 -20.44
C ARG A 7 1.95 22.46 -21.12
N GLN A 8 1.70 23.56 -20.40
CA GLN A 8 1.81 24.92 -20.94
C GLN A 8 3.23 25.27 -21.41
N ARG A 9 4.25 24.67 -20.77
CA ARG A 9 5.66 24.81 -21.15
C ARG A 9 6.07 23.94 -22.35
N GLY A 10 5.14 23.18 -22.93
CA GLY A 10 5.41 22.27 -24.05
C GLY A 10 6.06 20.95 -23.63
N GLU A 11 6.06 20.62 -22.34
CA GLU A 11 6.62 19.37 -21.84
C GLU A 11 5.62 18.22 -22.01
N LYS A 12 6.14 17.02 -22.26
CA LYS A 12 5.33 15.80 -22.24
C LYS A 12 4.97 15.48 -20.80
N VAL A 13 3.68 15.39 -20.50
CA VAL A 13 3.14 15.15 -19.16
C VAL A 13 2.20 13.96 -19.22
N TRP A 14 2.31 13.09 -18.23
CA TRP A 14 1.33 12.05 -17.97
C TRP A 14 0.86 12.14 -16.52
N TYR A 15 -0.44 12.31 -16.31
CA TYR A 15 -1.07 12.54 -15.02
C TYR A 15 -2.04 11.42 -14.70
N LEU A 16 -1.71 10.65 -13.66
CA LEU A 16 -2.52 9.56 -13.15
C LEU A 16 -3.33 9.98 -11.91
N THR A 17 -4.58 9.53 -11.88
CA THR A 17 -5.45 9.49 -10.70
C THR A 17 -6.24 8.19 -10.72
N GLY A 18 -7.04 7.88 -9.69
CA GLY A 18 -7.74 6.62 -9.63
C GLY A 18 -8.36 6.29 -8.29
N THR A 19 -8.85 5.06 -8.17
CA THR A 19 -9.53 4.51 -6.99
C THR A 19 -8.88 3.23 -6.49
N ASP A 20 -8.64 3.22 -5.18
CA ASP A 20 -8.33 2.02 -4.40
C ASP A 20 -9.66 1.38 -3.95
N GLU A 21 -9.90 0.15 -4.38
CA GLU A 21 -11.22 -0.49 -4.38
C GLU A 21 -11.24 -1.80 -3.60
N HIS A 22 -10.09 -2.29 -3.09
CA HIS A 22 -10.00 -3.54 -2.34
C HIS A 22 -10.01 -3.33 -0.81
N GLY A 23 -10.13 -4.42 -0.08
CA GLY A 23 -9.99 -4.45 1.38
C GLY A 23 -11.29 -4.53 2.16
N GLN A 24 -11.16 -4.93 3.43
CA GLN A 24 -12.27 -5.22 4.33
C GLN A 24 -13.27 -4.05 4.50
N LYS A 25 -12.79 -2.80 4.45
CA LYS A 25 -13.66 -1.63 4.57
C LYS A 25 -14.66 -1.52 3.42
N ILE A 26 -14.21 -1.74 2.19
CA ILE A 26 -15.08 -1.73 1.00
C ILE A 26 -16.07 -2.89 1.07
N MET A 27 -15.58 -4.08 1.43
CA MET A 27 -16.42 -5.28 1.60
C MET A 27 -17.56 -5.06 2.62
N ARG A 28 -17.23 -4.63 3.84
CA ARG A 28 -18.24 -4.35 4.89
C ARG A 28 -19.24 -3.27 4.48
N THR A 29 -18.79 -2.24 3.75
CA THR A 29 -19.68 -1.17 3.29
C THR A 29 -20.65 -1.70 2.23
N ALA A 30 -20.17 -2.52 1.30
CA ALA A 30 -21.00 -3.15 0.28
C ALA A 30 -22.06 -4.09 0.91
N GLU A 31 -21.63 -4.94 1.85
CA GLU A 31 -22.52 -5.83 2.62
C GLU A 31 -23.62 -5.04 3.36
N ALA A 32 -23.25 -3.95 4.04
CA ALA A 32 -24.20 -3.08 4.74
C ALA A 32 -25.22 -2.40 3.81
N ASN A 33 -24.89 -2.27 2.52
CA ASN A 33 -25.77 -1.73 1.49
C ASN A 33 -26.46 -2.84 0.66
N GLY A 34 -26.28 -4.12 1.01
CA GLY A 34 -26.91 -5.24 0.33
C GLY A 34 -26.44 -5.46 -1.12
N VAL A 35 -25.20 -5.06 -1.44
CA VAL A 35 -24.61 -5.21 -2.78
C VAL A 35 -23.27 -5.94 -2.72
N THR A 36 -22.78 -6.43 -3.85
CA THR A 36 -21.43 -7.01 -3.92
C THR A 36 -20.37 -5.90 -3.83
N PRO A 37 -19.15 -6.21 -3.34
CA PRO A 37 -18.07 -5.22 -3.28
C PRO A 37 -17.72 -4.61 -4.65
N GLN A 38 -17.71 -5.41 -5.72
CA GLN A 38 -17.52 -4.92 -7.09
C GLN A 38 -18.61 -3.92 -7.50
N ALA A 39 -19.88 -4.26 -7.28
CA ALA A 39 -20.99 -3.37 -7.62
C ALA A 39 -20.95 -2.06 -6.82
N TRP A 40 -20.52 -2.13 -5.56
CA TRP A 40 -20.31 -0.94 -4.73
C TRP A 40 -19.17 -0.05 -5.26
N ALA A 41 -18.02 -0.65 -5.61
CA ALA A 41 -16.89 0.07 -6.18
C ALA A 41 -17.25 0.72 -7.52
N ASP A 42 -17.90 -0.02 -8.43
CA ASP A 42 -18.39 0.50 -9.71
C ASP A 42 -19.32 1.69 -9.51
N LYS A 43 -20.30 1.56 -8.59
CA LYS A 43 -21.24 2.63 -8.26
C LYS A 43 -20.52 3.89 -7.78
N LEU A 44 -19.56 3.76 -6.87
CA LEU A 44 -18.82 4.92 -6.34
C LEU A 44 -18.03 5.65 -7.44
N VAL A 45 -17.43 4.90 -8.38
CA VAL A 45 -16.71 5.51 -9.50
C VAL A 45 -17.67 6.29 -10.39
N THR A 46 -18.76 5.67 -10.84
CA THR A 46 -19.69 6.29 -11.79
C THR A 46 -20.55 7.40 -11.20
N GLU A 47 -20.96 7.28 -9.93
CA GLU A 47 -21.89 8.23 -9.31
C GLU A 47 -21.20 9.34 -8.51
N ALA A 48 -19.96 9.15 -8.07
CA ALA A 48 -19.27 10.12 -7.22
C ALA A 48 -17.94 10.62 -7.82
N TRP A 49 -17.03 9.73 -8.21
CA TRP A 49 -15.69 10.14 -8.62
C TRP A 49 -15.64 10.76 -10.02
N GLU A 50 -16.19 10.10 -11.04
CA GLU A 50 -16.20 10.62 -12.41
C GLU A 50 -16.91 11.98 -12.52
N PRO A 51 -18.13 12.18 -11.97
CA PRO A 51 -18.81 13.47 -12.04
C PRO A 51 -18.05 14.57 -11.30
N LEU A 52 -17.39 14.25 -10.18
CA LEU A 52 -16.60 15.23 -9.44
C LEU A 52 -15.34 15.63 -10.20
N TRP A 53 -14.67 14.69 -10.88
CA TRP A 53 -13.46 14.97 -11.65
C TRP A 53 -13.79 15.79 -12.90
N GLU A 54 -14.92 15.52 -13.54
CA GLU A 54 -15.45 16.34 -14.62
C GLU A 54 -15.81 17.75 -14.12
N HIS A 55 -16.53 17.86 -13.00
CA HIS A 55 -16.94 19.15 -12.43
C HIS A 55 -15.74 20.03 -12.04
N LEU A 56 -14.67 19.43 -11.52
CA LEU A 56 -13.43 20.12 -11.15
C LEU A 56 -12.52 20.41 -12.34
N ASP A 57 -12.90 20.01 -13.56
CA ASP A 57 -12.08 20.09 -14.78
C ASP A 57 -10.67 19.51 -14.52
N ILE A 58 -10.63 18.26 -14.05
CA ILE A 58 -9.38 17.55 -13.83
C ILE A 58 -8.93 16.91 -15.15
N ALA A 59 -7.80 17.39 -15.68
CA ALA A 59 -7.23 16.89 -16.93
C ALA A 59 -6.21 15.76 -16.68
N ASN A 60 -6.62 14.67 -16.04
CA ASN A 60 -5.83 13.44 -15.94
C ASN A 60 -5.80 12.69 -17.29
N ASP A 61 -4.71 11.97 -17.54
CA ASP A 61 -4.51 11.20 -18.79
C ASP A 61 -4.98 9.75 -18.64
N ASP A 62 -5.13 9.28 -17.40
CA ASP A 62 -5.67 7.95 -17.08
C ASP A 62 -6.39 8.01 -15.72
N PHE A 63 -7.36 7.12 -15.53
CA PHE A 63 -8.08 6.89 -14.28
C PHE A 63 -7.96 5.39 -13.95
N ILE A 64 -7.01 5.03 -13.09
CA ILE A 64 -6.76 3.64 -12.72
C ILE A 64 -7.77 3.18 -11.67
N ARG A 65 -8.27 1.95 -11.83
CA ARG A 65 -9.09 1.29 -10.80
C ARG A 65 -8.40 -0.01 -10.42
N THR A 66 -8.22 -0.25 -9.13
CA THR A 66 -7.50 -1.44 -8.63
C THR A 66 -8.23 -2.75 -8.96
N THR A 67 -9.54 -2.73 -9.25
CA THR A 67 -10.29 -3.91 -9.74
C THR A 67 -10.04 -4.25 -11.22
N GLN A 68 -9.36 -3.39 -11.99
CA GLN A 68 -9.11 -3.66 -13.41
C GLN A 68 -8.10 -4.79 -13.61
N LYS A 69 -8.34 -5.66 -14.59
CA LYS A 69 -7.43 -6.78 -14.92
C LYS A 69 -5.99 -6.33 -15.22
N ARG A 70 -5.83 -5.18 -15.90
CA ARG A 70 -4.52 -4.57 -16.17
C ARG A 70 -3.73 -4.21 -14.90
N HIS A 71 -4.41 -4.07 -13.77
CA HIS A 71 -3.80 -3.86 -12.46
C HIS A 71 -3.59 -5.19 -11.76
N THR A 72 -4.66 -5.97 -11.54
CA THR A 72 -4.61 -7.19 -10.72
C THR A 72 -3.62 -8.23 -11.25
N ASP A 73 -3.56 -8.46 -12.56
CA ASP A 73 -2.58 -9.38 -13.18
C ASP A 73 -1.14 -8.93 -12.88
N ARG A 74 -0.89 -7.63 -12.98
CA ARG A 74 0.45 -7.04 -12.81
C ARG A 74 0.86 -7.00 -11.34
N VAL A 75 -0.10 -6.83 -10.43
CA VAL A 75 0.13 -6.97 -8.99
C VAL A 75 0.54 -8.40 -8.65
N GLN A 76 -0.17 -9.39 -9.20
CA GLN A 76 0.18 -10.80 -9.02
C GLN A 76 1.59 -11.11 -9.54
N GLU A 77 1.93 -10.65 -10.75
CA GLU A 77 3.28 -10.82 -11.30
C GLU A 77 4.36 -10.16 -10.44
N PHE A 78 4.16 -8.92 -10.00
CA PHE A 78 5.11 -8.20 -9.16
C PHE A 78 5.37 -8.94 -7.83
N VAL A 79 4.29 -9.41 -7.19
CA VAL A 79 4.39 -10.13 -5.91
C VAL A 79 4.99 -11.53 -6.08
N GLN A 80 4.70 -12.22 -7.19
CA GLN A 80 5.37 -13.48 -7.55
C GLN A 80 6.87 -13.29 -7.73
N ASP A 81 7.30 -12.26 -8.46
CA ASP A 81 8.72 -11.99 -8.68
C ASP A 81 9.47 -11.75 -7.36
N LEU A 82 8.86 -11.02 -6.42
CA LEU A 82 9.44 -10.80 -5.09
C LEU A 82 9.52 -12.11 -4.28
N TYR A 83 8.52 -12.96 -4.38
CA TYR A 83 8.53 -14.27 -3.73
C TYR A 83 9.61 -15.18 -4.28
N ASP A 84 9.75 -15.25 -5.60
CA ASP A 84 10.77 -16.07 -6.28
C ASP A 84 12.20 -15.58 -5.97
N LYS A 85 12.38 -14.28 -5.71
CA LYS A 85 13.63 -13.69 -5.23
C LYS A 85 13.92 -13.95 -3.75
N GLY A 86 12.98 -14.52 -3.00
CA GLY A 86 13.10 -14.75 -1.56
C GLY A 86 12.95 -13.48 -0.71
N GLU A 87 12.33 -12.43 -1.26
CA GLU A 87 12.00 -11.17 -0.54
C GLU A 87 10.74 -11.31 0.32
N ILE A 88 9.93 -12.35 0.04
CA ILE A 88 8.69 -12.67 0.74
C ILE A 88 8.84 -14.03 1.41
N TYR A 89 8.43 -14.14 2.67
CA TYR A 89 8.41 -15.39 3.42
C TYR A 89 7.10 -15.57 4.16
N LYS A 90 6.74 -16.82 4.47
CA LYS A 90 5.57 -17.13 5.30
C LYS A 90 5.94 -17.02 6.78
N GLY A 91 5.15 -16.32 7.57
CA GLY A 91 5.34 -16.17 9.02
C GLY A 91 4.02 -16.19 9.77
N GLY A 92 4.07 -16.49 11.07
CA GLY A 92 2.91 -16.36 11.95
C GLY A 92 2.98 -15.05 12.72
N TYR A 93 1.88 -14.30 12.77
CA TYR A 93 1.64 -13.32 13.82
C TYR A 93 0.77 -13.97 14.89
N GLU A 94 1.29 -14.09 16.10
CA GLU A 94 0.57 -14.62 17.25
C GLU A 94 0.34 -13.47 18.24
N GLY A 95 -0.92 -13.17 18.52
CA GLY A 95 -1.31 -11.99 19.30
C GLY A 95 -2.52 -12.24 20.20
N PRO A 96 -2.57 -11.58 21.37
CA PRO A 96 -3.75 -11.62 22.23
C PRO A 96 -4.89 -10.84 21.59
N TYR A 97 -6.00 -11.51 21.30
CA TYR A 97 -7.19 -10.99 20.66
C TYR A 97 -8.36 -10.96 21.63
N CYS A 98 -9.03 -9.82 21.72
CA CYS A 98 -10.26 -9.73 22.49
C CYS A 98 -11.47 -9.92 21.58
N VAL A 99 -12.17 -11.04 21.71
CA VAL A 99 -13.41 -11.33 20.97
C VAL A 99 -14.44 -10.23 21.13
N GLY A 100 -14.64 -9.70 22.35
CA GLY A 100 -15.59 -8.61 22.58
C GLY A 100 -15.21 -7.28 21.92
N CYS A 101 -13.92 -7.03 21.68
CA CYS A 101 -13.45 -5.83 20.94
C CYS A 101 -13.33 -6.08 19.44
N GLU A 102 -13.36 -7.35 19.01
CA GLU A 102 -12.91 -7.80 17.69
C GLU A 102 -11.52 -7.26 17.31
N GLU A 103 -10.58 -7.20 18.25
CA GLU A 103 -9.30 -6.52 18.07
C GLU A 103 -8.14 -7.22 18.78
N TYR A 104 -6.97 -7.24 18.14
CA TYR A 104 -5.70 -7.56 18.78
C TYR A 104 -5.34 -6.50 19.82
N LYS A 105 -4.96 -6.95 21.01
CA LYS A 105 -4.46 -6.13 22.10
C LYS A 105 -2.95 -6.19 22.12
N LEU A 106 -2.32 -5.06 22.45
CA LEU A 106 -0.90 -5.06 22.70
C LEU A 106 -0.62 -5.87 23.97
N PRO A 107 0.35 -6.81 23.97
CA PRO A 107 0.63 -7.63 25.15
C PRO A 107 0.88 -6.82 26.44
N GLY A 108 1.44 -5.61 26.32
CA GLY A 108 1.71 -4.71 27.44
C GLY A 108 0.49 -3.98 28.02
N GLU A 109 -0.66 -4.02 27.34
CA GLU A 109 -1.90 -3.35 27.76
C GLU A 109 -2.90 -4.29 28.45
N LEU A 110 -2.58 -5.59 28.52
CA LEU A 110 -3.44 -6.60 29.10
C LEU A 110 -3.38 -6.58 30.62
N LEU A 111 -4.54 -6.76 31.26
CA LEU A 111 -4.64 -6.89 32.71
C LEU A 111 -4.38 -8.34 33.13
N ASP A 112 -3.82 -8.55 34.31
CA ASP A 112 -3.80 -9.88 34.93
C ASP A 112 -5.19 -10.23 35.47
N GLY A 113 -5.65 -11.45 35.17
CA GLY A 113 -6.91 -11.95 35.69
C GLY A 113 -6.80 -12.34 37.16
N GLU A 114 -7.86 -12.06 37.92
CA GLU A 114 -8.03 -12.42 39.33
C GLU A 114 -9.25 -13.33 39.51
N GLY A 115 -9.32 -14.05 40.63
CA GLY A 115 -10.45 -14.94 40.94
C GLY A 115 -10.59 -16.09 39.93
N GLU A 116 -11.74 -16.18 39.26
CA GLU A 116 -12.00 -17.23 38.26
C GLU A 116 -11.10 -17.15 37.02
N TYR A 117 -10.48 -15.99 36.77
CA TYR A 117 -9.56 -15.79 35.65
C TYR A 117 -8.07 -15.76 36.06
N THR A 118 -7.75 -16.23 37.27
CA THR A 118 -6.37 -16.28 37.77
C THR A 118 -5.47 -17.02 36.79
N GLY A 119 -4.38 -16.37 36.35
CA GLY A 119 -3.43 -16.92 35.37
C GLY A 119 -3.76 -16.63 33.91
N GLN A 120 -4.84 -15.90 33.61
CA GLN A 120 -5.19 -15.46 32.26
C GLN A 120 -4.93 -13.97 32.08
N LYS A 121 -4.72 -13.54 30.83
CA LYS A 121 -4.65 -12.12 30.46
C LYS A 121 -6.02 -11.62 30.06
N LEU A 122 -6.44 -10.47 30.57
CA LEU A 122 -7.75 -9.89 30.32
C LEU A 122 -7.66 -8.66 29.44
N CYS A 123 -8.66 -8.48 28.58
CA CYS A 123 -8.85 -7.24 27.84
C CYS A 123 -9.12 -6.08 28.81
N PRO A 124 -8.45 -4.93 28.69
CA PRO A 124 -8.65 -3.80 29.61
C PRO A 124 -10.08 -3.21 29.54
N ILE A 125 -10.77 -3.40 28.40
CA ILE A 125 -12.12 -2.89 28.17
C ILE A 125 -13.17 -3.87 28.70
N HIS A 126 -13.11 -5.13 28.26
CA HIS A 126 -14.15 -6.13 28.55
C HIS A 126 -13.90 -6.92 29.83
N LYS A 127 -12.70 -6.85 30.41
CA LYS A 127 -12.27 -7.63 31.58
C LYS A 127 -12.54 -9.13 31.43
N LYS A 128 -12.49 -9.61 30.19
CA LYS A 128 -12.60 -11.02 29.81
C LYS A 128 -11.27 -11.51 29.24
N PRO A 129 -10.98 -12.81 29.36
CA PRO A 129 -9.79 -13.41 28.78
C PRO A 129 -9.64 -13.06 27.31
N VAL A 130 -8.42 -12.70 26.92
CA VAL A 130 -8.04 -12.60 25.50
C VAL A 130 -7.67 -14.00 25.00
N GLU A 131 -8.01 -14.27 23.75
CA GLU A 131 -7.62 -15.48 23.05
C GLU A 131 -6.28 -15.23 22.35
N ILE A 132 -5.39 -16.21 22.33
CA ILE A 132 -4.20 -16.10 21.48
C ILE A 132 -4.61 -16.56 20.09
N LEU A 133 -4.72 -15.61 19.16
CA LEU A 133 -4.95 -15.91 17.75
C LEU A 133 -3.63 -15.87 17.01
N SER A 134 -3.40 -16.90 16.20
CA SER A 134 -2.30 -16.98 15.26
C SER A 134 -2.86 -16.82 13.85
N GLU A 135 -2.44 -15.76 13.18
CA GLU A 135 -2.65 -15.60 11.74
C GLU A 135 -1.33 -15.85 11.03
N GLU A 136 -1.32 -16.89 10.23
CA GLU A 136 -0.26 -17.09 9.25
C GLU A 136 -0.44 -16.05 8.14
N ASN A 137 0.61 -15.32 7.80
CA ASN A 137 0.62 -14.32 6.73
C ASN A 137 1.94 -14.37 5.98
N TYR A 138 1.96 -13.79 4.78
CA TYR A 138 3.18 -13.54 4.02
C TYR A 138 3.76 -12.18 4.42
N PHE A 139 5.08 -12.15 4.60
CA PHE A 139 5.82 -10.98 5.04
C PHE A 139 6.87 -10.60 4.00
N PHE A 140 6.92 -9.31 3.67
CA PHE A 140 8.02 -8.71 2.94
C PHE A 140 9.13 -8.29 3.91
N LYS A 141 10.39 -8.60 3.57
CA LYS A 141 11.60 -8.34 4.37
C LYS A 141 11.99 -6.85 4.47
N LEU A 142 11.02 -6.00 4.82
CA LEU A 142 11.19 -4.55 4.89
C LEU A 142 12.32 -4.13 5.86
N SER A 143 12.57 -4.93 6.90
CA SER A 143 13.66 -4.68 7.86
C SER A 143 15.04 -4.61 7.19
N GLU A 144 15.27 -5.37 6.10
CA GLU A 144 16.53 -5.40 5.35
C GLU A 144 16.78 -4.14 4.49
N TYR A 145 15.78 -3.25 4.37
CA TYR A 145 15.84 -2.06 3.52
C TYR A 145 16.14 -0.76 4.27
N GLY A 146 16.22 -0.79 5.61
CA GLY A 146 16.42 0.43 6.42
C GLY A 146 17.65 1.24 6.01
N GLU A 147 18.82 0.61 5.93
CA GLU A 147 20.07 1.29 5.52
C GLU A 147 20.03 1.76 4.07
N LYS A 148 19.50 0.94 3.15
CA LYS A 148 19.35 1.29 1.72
C LYS A 148 18.47 2.52 1.54
N LEU A 149 17.38 2.62 2.30
CA LEU A 149 16.49 3.78 2.30
C LEU A 149 17.17 5.03 2.86
N ILE A 150 17.92 4.92 3.97
CA ILE A 150 18.67 6.06 4.53
C ILE A 150 19.67 6.59 3.50
N ALA A 151 20.47 5.71 2.89
CA ALA A 151 21.42 6.08 1.84
C ALA A 151 20.69 6.74 0.64
N HIS A 152 19.52 6.23 0.27
CA HIS A 152 18.71 6.83 -0.78
C HIS A 152 18.27 8.26 -0.45
N TYR A 153 17.79 8.54 0.77
CA TYR A 153 17.37 9.89 1.17
C TYR A 153 18.53 10.87 1.36
N GLU A 154 19.72 10.38 1.71
CA GLU A 154 20.93 11.19 1.81
C GLU A 154 21.44 11.60 0.43
N ALA A 155 21.45 10.65 -0.52
CA ALA A 155 21.80 10.94 -1.91
C ALA A 155 20.75 11.79 -2.66
N ASN A 156 19.49 11.78 -2.19
CA ASN A 156 18.37 12.47 -2.82
C ASN A 156 17.61 13.36 -1.81
N PRO A 157 18.17 14.50 -1.38
CA PRO A 157 17.54 15.36 -0.37
C PRO A 157 16.16 15.90 -0.79
N GLY A 158 15.88 15.96 -2.10
CA GLY A 158 14.59 16.37 -2.67
C GLY A 158 13.54 15.26 -2.79
N PHE A 159 13.85 14.00 -2.43
CA PHE A 159 12.93 12.86 -2.62
C PHE A 159 11.63 12.98 -1.81
N ILE A 160 11.72 13.53 -0.59
CA ILE A 160 10.58 13.76 0.29
C ILE A 160 10.49 15.26 0.57
N GLN A 161 9.29 15.82 0.38
CA GLN A 161 9.00 17.22 0.64
C GLN A 161 7.69 17.36 1.43
N PRO A 162 7.58 18.35 2.33
CA PRO A 162 8.62 19.30 2.74
C PRO A 162 9.70 18.67 3.64
N GLU A 163 10.75 19.42 3.98
CA GLU A 163 11.87 18.95 4.82
C GLU A 163 11.41 18.38 6.18
N SER A 164 10.36 18.93 6.78
CA SER A 164 9.79 18.41 8.03
C SER A 164 9.26 16.98 7.88
N ALA A 165 8.61 16.67 6.76
CA ALA A 165 8.13 15.33 6.42
C ALA A 165 9.31 14.36 6.16
N ARG A 166 10.36 14.84 5.47
CA ARG A 166 11.60 14.08 5.29
C ARG A 166 12.23 13.70 6.62
N ASN A 167 12.37 14.66 7.54
CA ASN A 167 12.99 14.43 8.84
C ASN A 167 12.18 13.43 9.67
N GLU A 168 10.85 13.48 9.61
CA GLU A 168 9.98 12.48 10.26
C GLU A 168 10.25 11.06 9.72
N VAL A 169 10.27 10.90 8.40
CA VAL A 169 10.52 9.59 7.75
C VAL A 169 11.92 9.08 8.06
N VAL A 170 12.96 9.91 7.90
CA VAL A 170 14.35 9.52 8.15
C VAL A 170 14.53 9.09 9.62
N ASN A 171 13.97 9.83 10.56
CA ASN A 171 14.04 9.47 11.98
C ASN A 171 13.30 8.17 12.29
N PHE A 172 12.15 7.93 11.66
CA PHE A 172 11.42 6.67 11.81
C PHE A 172 12.24 5.48 11.27
N VAL A 173 12.81 5.59 10.07
CA VAL A 173 13.63 4.51 9.49
C VAL A 173 14.87 4.22 10.35
N ARG A 174 15.48 5.26 10.95
CA ARG A 174 16.63 5.11 11.86
C ARG A 174 16.30 4.38 13.18
N GLN A 175 15.03 4.32 13.58
CA GLN A 175 14.60 3.54 14.75
C GLN A 175 14.60 2.02 14.47
N GLY A 176 14.73 1.62 13.20
CA GLY A 176 14.64 0.24 12.76
C GLY A 176 13.27 -0.06 12.14
N LEU A 177 13.28 -0.85 11.06
CA LEU A 177 12.07 -1.31 10.38
C LEU A 177 11.76 -2.75 10.79
N GLN A 178 10.47 -3.06 10.86
CA GLN A 178 9.97 -4.43 11.02
C GLN A 178 9.48 -4.94 9.66
N ASP A 179 9.47 -6.25 9.49
CA ASP A 179 8.95 -6.88 8.28
C ASP A 179 7.44 -6.64 8.13
N LEU A 180 7.02 -6.43 6.88
CA LEU A 180 5.68 -5.98 6.56
C LEU A 180 4.80 -7.17 6.21
N SER A 181 3.70 -7.39 6.93
CA SER A 181 2.67 -8.36 6.51
C SER A 181 1.96 -7.88 5.24
N ILE A 182 2.17 -8.58 4.13
CA ILE A 182 1.68 -8.26 2.78
C ILE A 182 0.47 -9.09 2.34
N SER A 183 -0.06 -9.96 3.20
CA SER A 183 -1.27 -10.73 2.89
C SER A 183 -2.28 -10.70 4.03
N ARG A 184 -3.53 -11.06 3.76
CA ARG A 184 -4.58 -11.32 4.75
C ARG A 184 -5.35 -12.58 4.35
N SER A 185 -5.82 -13.35 5.33
CA SER A 185 -6.67 -14.54 5.12
C SER A 185 -8.08 -14.40 5.69
N THR A 186 -8.38 -13.27 6.35
CA THR A 186 -9.63 -13.02 7.06
C THR A 186 -10.76 -12.46 6.19
N PHE A 187 -10.47 -12.13 4.93
CA PHE A 187 -11.43 -11.66 3.93
C PHE A 187 -10.92 -11.98 2.52
N ASP A 188 -11.83 -11.99 1.55
CA ASP A 188 -11.58 -12.39 0.15
C ASP A 188 -11.67 -11.24 -0.86
N TRP A 189 -12.10 -10.05 -0.45
CA TRP A 189 -12.12 -8.86 -1.32
C TRP A 189 -10.74 -8.21 -1.47
N GLY A 190 -9.93 -8.77 -2.37
CA GLY A 190 -8.60 -8.28 -2.75
C GLY A 190 -7.96 -9.10 -3.87
N VAL A 191 -6.76 -8.74 -4.29
CA VAL A 191 -5.99 -9.50 -5.29
C VAL A 191 -5.47 -10.80 -4.67
N PRO A 192 -5.79 -12.00 -5.19
CA PRO A 192 -5.31 -13.26 -4.61
C PRO A 192 -3.78 -13.38 -4.65
N VAL A 193 -3.19 -13.95 -3.60
CA VAL A 193 -1.77 -14.33 -3.60
C VAL A 193 -1.57 -15.46 -4.62
N PRO A 194 -0.63 -15.32 -5.59
CA PRO A 194 -0.56 -16.24 -6.73
C PRO A 194 -0.33 -17.72 -6.38
N TRP A 195 0.34 -17.99 -5.26
CA TRP A 195 0.69 -19.33 -4.78
C TRP A 195 -0.16 -19.82 -3.61
N ASP A 196 -1.08 -19.02 -3.08
CA ASP A 196 -1.92 -19.36 -1.92
C ASP A 196 -3.27 -18.64 -1.99
N ASP A 197 -4.28 -19.32 -2.53
CA ASP A 197 -5.62 -18.77 -2.79
C ASP A 197 -6.44 -18.43 -1.53
N LYS A 198 -5.97 -18.87 -0.35
CA LYS A 198 -6.54 -18.50 0.95
C LYS A 198 -6.16 -17.09 1.38
N HIS A 199 -5.19 -16.49 0.69
CA HIS A 199 -4.66 -15.19 1.00
C HIS A 199 -4.97 -14.18 -0.11
N VAL A 200 -5.35 -12.98 0.31
CA VAL A 200 -5.36 -11.80 -0.55
C VAL A 200 -4.18 -10.89 -0.21
N ILE A 201 -3.63 -10.24 -1.22
CA ILE A 201 -2.58 -9.24 -1.11
C ILE A 201 -3.12 -8.04 -0.33
N TYR A 202 -2.32 -7.57 0.62
CA TYR A 202 -2.65 -6.45 1.47
C TYR A 202 -2.80 -5.17 0.65
N VAL A 203 -3.85 -4.40 0.96
CA VAL A 203 -4.26 -3.22 0.18
C VAL A 203 -3.14 -2.23 -0.09
N TRP A 204 -2.19 -2.00 0.82
CA TRP A 204 -1.10 -1.04 0.52
C TRP A 204 -0.11 -1.54 -0.52
N VAL A 205 0.10 -2.86 -0.66
CA VAL A 205 0.97 -3.41 -1.71
C VAL A 205 0.28 -3.27 -3.06
N ASP A 206 -0.98 -3.69 -3.12
CA ASP A 206 -1.87 -3.57 -4.28
C ASP A 206 -2.01 -2.10 -4.73
N ALA A 207 -2.48 -1.24 -3.83
CA ALA A 207 -2.69 0.17 -4.10
C ALA A 207 -1.41 0.88 -4.54
N LEU A 208 -0.25 0.67 -3.91
CA LEU A 208 1.00 1.33 -4.33
C LEU A 208 1.42 0.95 -5.76
N LEU A 209 1.10 -0.27 -6.19
CA LEU A 209 1.46 -0.73 -7.54
C LEU A 209 0.67 -0.03 -8.65
N ASN A 210 -0.42 0.68 -8.34
CA ASN A 210 -1.22 1.42 -9.33
C ASN A 210 -0.34 2.33 -10.22
N TYR A 211 0.69 2.92 -9.63
CA TYR A 211 1.61 3.82 -10.32
C TYR A 211 2.40 3.12 -11.42
N ALA A 212 2.84 1.88 -11.16
CA ALA A 212 3.60 1.07 -12.10
C ALA A 212 2.67 0.38 -13.13
N THR A 213 1.53 -0.15 -12.68
CA THR A 213 0.60 -0.88 -13.57
C THR A 213 -0.05 0.05 -14.60
N ALA A 214 -0.40 1.28 -14.21
CA ALA A 214 -1.03 2.23 -15.13
C ALA A 214 -0.10 2.69 -16.27
N VAL A 215 1.23 2.63 -16.06
CA VAL A 215 2.25 2.88 -17.11
C VAL A 215 2.69 1.62 -17.85
N GLY A 216 2.07 0.47 -17.60
CA GLY A 216 2.33 -0.75 -18.37
C GLY A 216 3.51 -1.58 -17.85
N TYR A 217 3.72 -1.62 -16.54
CA TYR A 217 4.65 -2.58 -15.92
C TYR A 217 4.40 -3.99 -16.49
N ASN A 218 5.41 -4.64 -17.07
CA ASN A 218 5.33 -5.94 -17.75
C ASN A 218 4.25 -6.10 -18.84
N GLU A 219 3.60 -5.01 -19.27
CA GLU A 219 2.57 -5.01 -20.32
C GLU A 219 2.99 -4.18 -21.54
N ASN A 220 3.53 -3.00 -21.30
CA ASN A 220 3.97 -2.07 -22.34
C ASN A 220 5.32 -1.46 -21.96
N PRO A 221 6.45 -2.12 -22.31
CA PRO A 221 7.78 -1.66 -21.96
C PRO A 221 8.11 -0.25 -22.45
N GLU A 222 7.61 0.14 -23.62
CA GLU A 222 7.85 1.47 -24.19
C GLU A 222 7.19 2.56 -23.33
N LYS A 223 5.90 2.40 -23.00
CA LYS A 223 5.18 3.33 -22.11
C LYS A 223 5.81 3.34 -20.71
N PHE A 224 6.17 2.17 -20.19
CA PHE A 224 6.78 2.04 -18.87
C PHE A 224 8.11 2.79 -18.83
N GLU A 225 9.01 2.58 -19.79
CA GLU A 225 10.30 3.27 -19.81
C GLU A 225 10.14 4.79 -20.04
N SER A 226 9.15 5.22 -20.82
CA SER A 226 8.95 6.65 -21.09
C SER A 226 8.34 7.42 -19.92
N THR A 227 7.72 6.73 -18.96
CA THR A 227 6.86 7.36 -17.93
C THR A 227 7.23 6.97 -16.51
N PHE A 228 7.79 5.78 -16.30
CA PHE A 228 8.28 5.30 -15.01
C PHE A 228 9.78 5.58 -14.89
N PRO A 229 10.27 6.00 -13.72
CA PRO A 229 9.53 6.30 -12.49
C PRO A 229 8.90 7.71 -12.49
N ALA A 230 7.91 7.91 -11.63
CA ALA A 230 7.22 9.19 -11.50
C ALA A 230 8.16 10.32 -11.06
N ASP A 231 7.97 11.52 -11.62
CA ASP A 231 8.66 12.73 -11.18
C ASP A 231 8.12 13.23 -9.82
N VAL A 232 6.81 13.11 -9.59
CA VAL A 232 6.14 13.56 -8.36
C VAL A 232 4.99 12.60 -8.00
N HIS A 233 5.02 12.09 -6.77
CA HIS A 233 3.84 11.52 -6.11
C HIS A 233 3.24 12.58 -5.16
N LEU A 234 2.04 13.06 -5.46
CA LEU A 234 1.30 13.98 -4.59
C LEU A 234 0.41 13.18 -3.64
N VAL A 235 0.73 13.23 -2.35
CA VAL A 235 0.05 12.43 -1.32
C VAL A 235 -0.23 13.23 -0.06
N GLY A 236 -1.24 12.81 0.70
CA GLY A 236 -1.51 13.33 2.05
C GLY A 236 -0.46 12.88 3.06
N LYS A 237 -0.32 13.62 4.17
CA LYS A 237 0.62 13.30 5.24
C LYS A 237 0.34 11.92 5.87
N ASP A 238 -0.94 11.57 5.96
CA ASP A 238 -1.47 10.33 6.52
C ASP A 238 -0.91 9.07 5.82
N ILE A 239 -0.60 9.17 4.53
CA ILE A 239 -0.08 8.06 3.72
C ILE A 239 1.41 8.21 3.35
N LEU A 240 2.10 9.20 3.93
CA LEU A 240 3.50 9.49 3.63
C LEU A 240 4.41 8.27 3.85
N ARG A 241 4.24 7.53 4.94
CA ARG A 241 5.13 6.39 5.26
C ARG A 241 5.01 5.26 4.26
N PHE A 242 3.82 5.01 3.69
CA PHE A 242 3.66 4.02 2.63
C PHE A 242 4.46 4.41 1.38
N HIS A 243 4.39 5.68 0.98
CA HIS A 243 5.04 6.20 -0.22
C HIS A 243 6.54 6.45 -0.05
N ALA A 244 6.96 6.78 1.16
CA ALA A 244 8.34 7.11 1.44
C ALA A 244 9.15 5.90 1.90
N ILE A 245 8.55 4.86 2.48
CA ILE A 245 9.27 3.70 3.04
C ILE A 245 8.92 2.43 2.27
N ILE A 246 7.66 2.02 2.29
CA ILE A 246 7.22 0.72 1.74
C ILE A 246 7.38 0.70 0.22
N TRP A 247 6.91 1.73 -0.46
CA TRP A 247 7.01 1.84 -1.91
C TRP A 247 8.46 1.77 -2.42
N PRO A 248 9.40 2.63 -2.00
CA PRO A 248 10.77 2.55 -2.47
C PRO A 248 11.47 1.27 -2.05
N ALA A 249 11.15 0.67 -0.89
CA ALA A 249 11.69 -0.63 -0.53
C ALA A 249 11.24 -1.74 -1.51
N MET A 250 9.96 -1.79 -1.86
CA MET A 250 9.45 -2.74 -2.86
C MET A 250 10.08 -2.51 -4.24
N LEU A 251 10.28 -1.25 -4.65
CA LEU A 251 10.98 -0.93 -5.90
C LEU A 251 12.44 -1.38 -5.86
N MET A 252 13.16 -1.15 -4.76
CA MET A 252 14.54 -1.62 -4.57
C MET A 252 14.63 -3.15 -4.64
N ALA A 253 13.70 -3.86 -3.98
CA ALA A 253 13.60 -5.32 -4.04
C ALA A 253 13.34 -5.83 -5.46
N GLN A 254 12.52 -5.09 -6.22
CA GLN A 254 12.25 -5.42 -7.60
C GLN A 254 13.38 -5.04 -8.58
N GLY A 255 14.33 -4.21 -8.15
CA GLY A 255 15.39 -3.66 -9.00
C GLY A 255 14.90 -2.51 -9.89
N LEU A 256 13.79 -1.87 -9.52
CA LEU A 256 13.21 -0.73 -10.23
C LEU A 256 13.70 0.60 -9.63
N PRO A 257 13.83 1.65 -10.46
CA PRO A 257 14.21 2.97 -9.97
C PRO A 257 13.08 3.62 -9.16
N SER A 258 13.40 4.27 -8.04
CA SER A 258 12.43 4.96 -7.19
C SER A 258 12.25 6.45 -7.49
N ARG A 259 13.05 7.04 -8.39
CA ARG A 259 13.06 8.48 -8.66
C ARG A 259 13.09 8.78 -10.15
N GLY A 260 12.27 9.74 -10.59
CA GLY A 260 12.30 10.35 -11.93
C GLY A 260 13.71 10.70 -12.40
N ARG A 261 14.01 10.50 -13.69
CA ARG A 261 15.29 10.90 -14.29
C ARG A 261 15.46 12.41 -14.05
N SER A 262 16.60 12.84 -13.49
CA SER A 262 16.94 14.27 -13.41
C SER A 262 16.73 14.89 -14.80
N PRO A 263 16.13 16.09 -14.93
CA PRO A 263 15.94 16.70 -16.24
C PRO A 263 17.29 16.69 -16.94
N ARG A 264 17.37 15.96 -18.06
CA ARG A 264 18.53 16.06 -18.94
C ARG A 264 18.62 17.54 -19.24
N THR A 265 19.71 18.18 -18.84
CA THR A 265 20.04 19.52 -19.31
C THR A 265 19.87 19.47 -20.82
N ALA A 266 18.87 20.18 -21.34
CA ALA A 266 18.70 20.33 -22.77
C ALA A 266 20.02 20.94 -23.29
N GLY A 267 20.77 20.13 -24.03
CA GLY A 267 21.89 20.62 -24.84
C GLY A 267 21.37 21.27 -26.11
#